data_AF-A0A6H1KWJ5-F1
#
_entry.id   AF-A0A6H1KWJ5-F1
#
_cell.length_a   1.000
_cell.length_b   1.000
_cell.length_c   1.000
_cell.angle_alpha   90.00
_cell.angle_beta   90.00
_cell.angle_gamma   90.00
#
_symmetry.space_group_name_H-M   'P 1'
#
loop_
_entity.id
_entity.type
_entity.pdbx_description
1 polymer ?
#
loop_
_entity_poly.entity_id
_entity_poly.type
_entity_poly.pdbx_seq_one_letter_code
_entity_poly.pdbx_strand_id
1 'polypeptide(L)'
;MQQQALDLEFEPNTDPLRRMLLEFIVGRPGGRMVEDLQQYTLLETVYRPSQVISLIEKMRDDKVVATEPRRVTKKTRVFPYAEKPGQGEISLG
;
A
#
# COMPACT_ATOMS: atom_id res chain seq x y z
N MET A 1 18.20 36.57 -21.46
CA MET A 1 17.95 35.13 -21.24
C MET A 1 17.06 35.01 -20.01
N GLN A 2 15.84 34.50 -20.15
CA GLN A 2 14.94 34.26 -19.01
C GLN A 2 15.13 32.81 -18.57
N GLN A 3 15.70 32.59 -17.40
CA GLN A 3 15.75 31.27 -16.76
C GLN A 3 14.37 31.00 -16.17
N GLN A 4 13.56 30.19 -16.85
CA GLN A 4 12.36 29.61 -16.25
C GLN A 4 12.81 28.59 -15.20
N ALA A 5 12.55 28.89 -13.93
CA ALA A 5 12.66 27.90 -12.86
C ALA A 5 11.57 26.84 -13.13
N LEU A 6 11.99 25.62 -13.47
CA LEU A 6 11.11 24.47 -13.46
C LEU A 6 10.67 24.26 -12.00
N ASP A 7 9.40 24.51 -11.70
CA ASP A 7 8.80 24.05 -10.45
C ASP A 7 8.68 22.52 -10.53
N LEU A 8 9.75 21.84 -10.11
CA LEU A 8 9.75 20.40 -9.93
C LEU A 8 8.95 20.09 -8.67
N GLU A 9 7.66 19.79 -8.83
CA GLU A 9 6.91 19.05 -7.82
C GLU A 9 7.47 17.62 -7.76
N PHE A 10 8.44 17.40 -6.88
CA PHE A 10 8.98 16.09 -6.55
C PHE A 10 8.03 15.33 -5.62
N GLU A 11 6.81 15.01 -6.05
CA GLU A 11 6.16 13.86 -5.42
C GLU A 11 6.89 12.59 -5.91
N PRO A 12 7.63 11.88 -5.03
CA PRO A 12 8.38 10.71 -5.45
C PRO A 12 7.41 9.63 -5.95
N ASN A 13 7.70 9.07 -7.12
CA ASN A 13 6.92 7.92 -7.62
C ASN A 13 6.98 6.77 -6.59
N THR A 14 5.80 6.40 -6.08
CA THR A 14 5.64 5.35 -5.07
C THR A 14 5.31 3.98 -5.65
N ASP A 15 5.22 3.82 -6.98
CA ASP A 15 4.97 2.54 -7.64
C ASP A 15 6.02 1.46 -7.29
N PRO A 16 7.34 1.76 -7.22
CA PRO A 16 8.31 0.77 -6.79
C PRO A 16 8.09 0.35 -5.33
N LEU A 17 7.75 1.29 -4.44
CA LEU A 17 7.40 0.98 -3.05
C LEU A 17 6.16 0.08 -2.99
N ARG A 18 5.14 0.37 -3.79
CA ARG A 18 3.91 -0.44 -3.89
C ARG A 18 4.22 -1.90 -4.19
N ARG A 19 5.09 -2.12 -5.19
CA ARG A 19 5.52 -3.47 -5.58
C ARG A 19 6.28 -4.17 -4.44
N MET A 20 7.28 -3.52 -3.86
CA MET A 20 8.08 -4.09 -2.77
C MET A 20 7.22 -4.46 -1.55
N LEU A 21 6.30 -3.58 -1.16
CA LEU A 21 5.38 -3.85 -0.05
C LEU A 21 4.45 -5.02 -0.36
N LEU A 22 3.93 -5.12 -1.59
CA LEU A 22 3.07 -6.24 -1.99
C LEU A 22 3.82 -7.57 -1.92
N GLU A 23 5.03 -7.64 -2.48
CA GLU A 23 5.89 -8.83 -2.41
C GLU A 23 6.16 -9.22 -0.96
N PHE A 24 6.48 -8.25 -0.10
CA PHE A 24 6.70 -8.47 1.32
C PHE A 24 5.44 -9.02 2.01
N ILE A 25 4.26 -8.43 1.77
CA ILE A 25 2.97 -8.87 2.32
C ILE A 25 2.63 -10.30 1.89
N VAL A 26 2.75 -10.62 0.60
CA VAL A 26 2.42 -11.96 0.06
C VAL A 26 3.29 -13.06 0.65
N GLY A 27 4.53 -12.76 1.03
CA GLY A 27 5.41 -13.70 1.73
C GLY A 27 4.91 -14.15 3.11
N ARG A 28 3.82 -13.58 3.65
CA ARG A 28 3.20 -13.99 4.93
C ARG A 28 1.68 -14.03 4.82
N PRO A 29 1.07 -15.20 4.56
CA PRO A 29 -0.40 -15.33 4.38
C PRO A 29 -1.25 -14.82 5.55
N GLY A 30 -0.72 -14.89 6.78
CA GLY A 30 -1.37 -14.36 7.98
C GLY A 30 -1.38 -12.82 8.09
N GLY A 31 -0.90 -12.12 7.06
CA GLY A 31 -0.80 -10.67 7.00
C GLY A 31 0.40 -10.11 7.77
N ARG A 32 0.57 -8.80 7.66
CA ARG A 32 1.62 -8.02 8.32
C ARG A 32 1.05 -6.77 8.96
N MET A 33 1.67 -6.29 10.02
CA MET A 33 1.26 -5.05 10.65
C MET A 33 1.80 -3.87 9.82
N VAL A 34 1.07 -2.76 9.76
CA VAL A 34 1.56 -1.54 9.10
C VAL A 34 2.89 -1.06 9.71
N GLU A 35 3.11 -1.25 11.01
CA GLU A 35 4.41 -0.96 11.64
C GLU A 35 5.55 -1.82 11.07
N ASP A 36 5.31 -3.09 10.75
CA ASP A 36 6.30 -3.95 10.09
C ASP A 36 6.63 -3.42 8.69
N LEU A 37 5.61 -2.94 7.96
CA LEU A 37 5.77 -2.37 6.62
C LEU A 37 6.56 -1.05 6.68
N GLN A 38 6.31 -0.23 7.69
CA GLN A 38 7.06 0.99 7.97
C GLN A 38 8.51 0.70 8.32
N GLN A 39 8.76 -0.32 9.14
CA GLN A 39 10.11 -0.75 9.49
C GLN A 39 10.85 -1.30 8.26
N TYR A 40 10.21 -2.17 7.48
CA TYR A 40 10.77 -2.65 6.22
C TYR A 40 11.12 -1.49 5.27
N THR A 41 10.21 -0.52 5.13
CA THR A 41 10.44 0.68 4.30
C THR A 41 11.65 1.47 4.78
N LEU A 42 11.80 1.65 6.10
CA LEU A 42 12.92 2.38 6.70
C LEU A 42 14.27 1.69 6.49
N LEU A 43 14.29 0.36 6.63
CA LEU A 43 15.53 -0.41 6.70
C LEU A 43 16.00 -0.91 5.33
N GLU A 44 15.06 -1.22 4.43
CA GLU A 44 15.35 -1.96 3.19
C GLU A 44 15.10 -1.12 1.93
N THR A 45 14.65 0.14 2.07
CA THR A 45 14.31 0.98 0.92
C THR A 45 14.77 2.42 1.09
N VAL A 46 14.75 3.18 -0.02
CA VAL A 46 15.03 4.63 -0.03
C VAL A 46 13.80 5.50 0.30
N TYR A 47 12.65 4.88 0.57
CA TYR A 47 11.39 5.57 0.79
C TYR A 47 11.18 5.94 2.25
N ARG A 48 10.23 6.85 2.50
CA ARG A 48 9.91 7.31 3.86
C ARG A 48 8.81 6.44 4.47
N PRO A 49 8.93 6.00 5.73
CA PRO A 49 7.88 5.24 6.41
C PRO A 49 6.52 5.97 6.50
N SER A 50 6.54 7.31 6.44
CA SER A 50 5.32 8.12 6.41
C SER A 50 4.46 7.88 5.16
N GLN A 51 5.05 7.39 4.06
CA GLN A 51 4.36 7.11 2.81
C GLN A 51 3.53 5.82 2.85
N VAL A 52 3.82 4.93 3.81
CA VAL A 52 3.22 3.58 3.86
C VAL A 52 1.72 3.64 4.10
N ILE A 53 1.23 4.48 5.02
CA ILE A 53 -0.20 4.50 5.36
C ILE A 53 -1.04 4.89 4.14
N SER A 54 -0.73 6.03 3.52
CA SER A 54 -1.44 6.49 2.31
C SER A 54 -1.34 5.50 1.16
N LEU A 55 -0.20 4.81 1.03
CA LEU A 55 -0.02 3.79 -0.01
C LEU A 55 -0.85 2.54 0.26
N ILE A 56 -0.94 2.08 1.51
CA ILE A 56 -1.79 0.94 1.90
C ILE A 56 -3.27 1.26 1.72
N GLU A 57 -3.69 2.51 2.00
CA GLU A 57 -5.04 2.97 1.70
C GLU A 57 -5.34 2.88 0.20
N LYS A 58 -4.46 3.40 -0.66
CA LYS A 58 -4.57 3.28 -2.12
C LYS A 58 -4.62 1.83 -2.57
N MET A 59 -3.72 0.97 -2.08
CA MET A 59 -3.69 -0.46 -2.44
C MET A 59 -4.95 -1.20 -1.99
N ARG A 60 -5.56 -0.80 -0.86
CA ARG A 60 -6.84 -1.34 -0.40
C ARG A 60 -7.97 -0.91 -1.32
N ASP A 61 -7.99 0.37 -1.69
CA ASP A 61 -9.02 0.94 -2.57
C ASP A 61 -8.94 0.33 -3.98
N ASP A 62 -7.72 0.01 -4.44
CA ASP A 62 -7.44 -0.78 -5.66
C ASP A 62 -7.78 -2.27 -5.54
N LYS A 63 -8.26 -2.75 -4.38
CA LYS A 63 -8.48 -4.17 -4.09
C LYS A 63 -7.25 -5.07 -4.28
N VAL A 64 -6.06 -4.55 -4.01
CA VAL A 64 -4.81 -5.35 -4.02
C VAL A 64 -4.52 -5.93 -2.64
N VAL A 65 -4.94 -5.24 -1.58
CA VAL A 65 -4.82 -5.71 -0.19
C VAL A 65 -6.14 -5.57 0.55
N ALA A 66 -6.30 -6.37 1.60
CA ALA A 66 -7.33 -6.18 2.63
C ALA A 66 -6.69 -5.63 3.92
N THR A 67 -7.45 -4.85 4.69
CA THR A 67 -6.99 -4.31 5.97
C THR A 67 -7.97 -4.61 7.09
N GLU A 68 -7.47 -4.92 8.27
CA GLU A 68 -8.27 -5.11 9.48
C GLU A 68 -7.62 -4.36 10.66
N PRO A 69 -8.29 -3.35 11.25
CA PRO A 69 -9.58 -2.76 10.86
C PRO A 69 -9.51 -1.93 9.55
N ARG A 70 -10.66 -1.42 9.06
CA ARG A 70 -10.72 -0.59 7.83
C ARG A 70 -9.86 0.68 7.92
N ARG A 71 -9.89 1.38 9.07
CA ARG A 71 -9.03 2.56 9.29
C ARG A 71 -7.58 2.10 9.38
N VAL A 72 -6.72 2.67 8.55
CA VAL A 72 -5.29 2.30 8.52
C VAL A 72 -4.53 3.10 9.58
N THR A 73 -3.89 2.36 10.48
CA THR A 73 -3.03 2.86 11.55
C THR A 73 -1.80 1.95 11.63
N LYS A 74 -0.80 2.29 12.43
CA LYS A 74 0.37 1.41 12.67
C LYS A 74 -0.01 0.00 13.14
N LYS A 75 -1.12 -0.12 13.88
CA LYS A 75 -1.64 -1.39 14.44
C LYS A 75 -2.61 -2.12 13.51
N THR A 76 -2.81 -1.62 12.29
CA THR A 76 -3.67 -2.28 11.32
C THR A 76 -2.93 -3.45 10.69
N ARG A 77 -3.62 -4.57 10.54
CA ARG A 77 -3.09 -5.73 9.81
C ARG A 77 -3.47 -5.63 8.35
N VAL A 78 -2.52 -5.95 7.47
CA VAL A 78 -2.65 -5.93 6.01
C VAL A 78 -2.46 -7.34 5.49
N PHE A 79 -3.34 -7.77 4.60
CA PHE A 79 -3.33 -9.08 3.97
C PHE A 79 -3.39 -8.93 2.46
N PRO A 80 -2.89 -9.91 1.68
CA PRO A 80 -3.23 -9.99 0.26
C PRO A 80 -4.76 -9.97 0.10
N TYR A 81 -5.25 -9.23 -0.88
CA TYR A 81 -6.68 -9.26 -1.16
C TYR A 81 -7.04 -10.66 -1.68
N ALA A 82 -8.03 -11.27 -1.05
CA ALA A 82 -8.70 -12.46 -1.55
C ALA A 82 -10.15 -12.06 -1.82
N GLU A 83 -10.56 -12.12 -3.10
CA GLU A 83 -11.99 -12.08 -3.40
C GLU A 83 -12.63 -13.26 -2.68
N LYS A 84 -13.59 -13.00 -1.79
CA LYS A 84 -14.40 -14.07 -1.22
C LYS A 84 -15.08 -14.78 -2.41
N PRO A 85 -14.95 -16.12 -2.56
CA PRO A 85 -15.76 -16.85 -3.52
C PRO A 85 -17.24 -16.58 -3.20
N GLY A 86 -17.99 -15.99 -4.14
CA GLY A 86 -19.42 -15.71 -4.00
C GLY A 86 -19.84 -14.23 -3.90
N GLN A 87 -18.95 -13.26 -4.08
CA GLN A 87 -19.34 -11.84 -4.17
C GLN A 87 -19.65 -11.34 -5.60
N GLY A 88 -19.64 -12.22 -6.61
CA GLY A 88 -19.92 -11.89 -8.02
C GLY A 88 -21.24 -12.44 -8.60
N GLU A 89 -22.01 -13.23 -7.85
CA GLU A 89 -23.25 -13.86 -8.34
C GLU A 89 -24.48 -13.29 -7.65
N ILE A 90 -24.78 -12.03 -7.87
CA ILE A 90 -26.17 -11.52 -7.80
C ILE A 90 -26.27 -10.22 -8.58
N SER A 91 -26.49 -10.36 -9.89
CA SER A 91 -27.19 -9.38 -10.72
C SER A 91 -27.78 -10.09 -11.92
N LEU A 92 -28.81 -10.90 -11.67
CA LEU A 92 -29.85 -11.24 -12.63
C LEU A 92 -31.18 -11.18 -11.87
N GLY A 93 -31.92 -10.10 -12.10
CA GLY A 93 -33.23 -9.80 -11.55
C GLY A 93 -33.68 -8.44 -12.03
#